data_AF-A0A353RKD5-F1
#
_entry.id   AF-A0A353RKD5-F1
#
_cell.length_a   1.000
_cell.length_b   1.000
_cell.length_c   1.000
_cell.angle_alpha   90.00
_cell.angle_beta   90.00
_cell.angle_gamma   90.00
#
_symmetry.space_group_name_H-M   'P 1'
#
loop_
_entity.id
_entity.type
_entity.pdbx_description
1 polymer ?
#
loop_
_entity_poly.entity_id
_entity_poly.type
_entity_poly.pdbx_seq_one_letter_code
_entity_poly.pdbx_strand_id
1 'polypeptide(L)'
;MKKIFLLIFFVAGCGTMAQQNPVLPADPALKTGKLKNGLTYYIHHNKTPEKRADFYIAQKVGSMQEEDAQAGLAHFLEHMA
;
A
#
# COMPACT_ATOMS: atom_id res chain seq x y z
N MET A 1 -49.59 -11.49 5.11
CA MET A 1 -48.29 -11.78 5.76
C MET A 1 -47.17 -12.08 4.76
N LYS A 2 -47.32 -13.02 3.80
CA LYS A 2 -46.28 -13.31 2.78
C LYS A 2 -45.84 -12.11 1.92
N LYS A 3 -46.77 -11.20 1.56
CA LYS A 3 -46.50 -10.00 0.76
C LYS A 3 -45.68 -8.93 1.51
N ILE A 4 -45.87 -8.80 2.83
CA ILE A 4 -45.07 -7.91 3.68
C ILE A 4 -43.64 -8.45 3.81
N PHE A 5 -43.49 -9.76 3.94
CA PHE A 5 -42.18 -10.40 4.01
C PHE A 5 -41.37 -10.21 2.71
N LEU A 6 -42.05 -10.28 1.56
CA LEU A 6 -41.43 -10.05 0.24
C LEU A 6 -40.99 -8.59 0.05
N LEU A 7 -41.76 -7.63 0.57
CA LEU A 7 -41.45 -6.21 0.50
C LEU A 7 -40.23 -5.85 1.36
N ILE A 8 -40.14 -6.41 2.57
CA ILE A 8 -38.98 -6.22 3.46
C ILE A 8 -37.70 -6.82 2.84
N PHE A 9 -37.81 -7.97 2.18
CA PHE A 9 -36.68 -8.59 1.48
C PHE A 9 -36.19 -7.75 0.28
N PHE A 10 -37.12 -7.09 -0.42
CA PHE A 10 -36.79 -6.21 -1.55
C PHE A 10 -36.11 -4.90 -1.09
N VAL A 11 -36.59 -4.31 0.01
CA VAL A 11 -36.00 -3.08 0.60
C VAL A 11 -34.62 -3.37 1.21
N ALA A 12 -34.42 -4.55 1.82
CA ALA A 12 -33.12 -4.96 2.35
C ALA A 12 -32.06 -5.22 1.25
N GLY A 13 -32.48 -5.61 0.04
CA GLY A 13 -31.57 -5.86 -1.09
C GLY A 13 -31.04 -4.59 -1.78
N CYS A 14 -31.73 -3.46 -1.67
CA CYS A 14 -31.29 -2.19 -2.28
C CYS A 14 -30.26 -1.40 -1.45
N GLY A 15 -30.02 -1.78 -0.19
CA GLY A 15 -29.18 -1.01 0.75
C GLY A 15 -27.67 -1.26 0.67
N THR A 16 -27.19 -2.20 -0.15
CA THR A 16 -25.78 -2.63 -0.14
C THR A 16 -25.03 -2.31 -1.43
N MET A 17 -25.24 -1.12 -1.99
CA MET A 17 -24.25 -0.56 -2.93
C MET A 17 -23.12 0.04 -2.10
N ALA A 18 -22.13 -0.79 -1.73
CA ALA A 18 -20.91 -0.31 -1.12
C ALA A 18 -20.27 0.75 -2.04
N GLN A 19 -20.05 1.95 -1.51
CA GLN A 19 -19.45 3.05 -2.25
C GLN A 19 -18.00 2.67 -2.59
N GLN A 20 -17.77 2.18 -3.81
CA GLN A 20 -16.41 1.93 -4.30
C GLN A 20 -15.73 3.29 -4.47
N ASN A 21 -14.78 3.60 -3.58
CA ASN A 21 -13.96 4.78 -3.75
C ASN A 21 -13.20 4.66 -5.08
N PRO A 22 -13.35 5.61 -6.01
CA PRO A 22 -12.62 5.57 -7.26
C PRO A 22 -11.12 5.58 -6.96
N VAL A 23 -10.37 4.71 -7.63
CA VAL A 23 -8.91 4.67 -7.50
C VAL A 23 -8.37 5.99 -8.04
N LEU A 24 -7.64 6.71 -7.20
CA LEU A 24 -6.97 7.93 -7.63
C LEU A 24 -5.91 7.56 -8.69
N PRO A 25 -5.83 8.30 -9.80
CA PRO A 25 -4.80 8.06 -10.80
C PRO A 25 -3.42 8.28 -10.17
N ALA A 26 -2.47 7.44 -10.53
CA ALA A 26 -1.07 7.64 -10.16
C ALA A 26 -0.48 8.86 -10.88
N ASP A 27 0.54 9.49 -10.30
CA ASP A 27 1.30 10.55 -10.96
C ASP A 27 1.90 10.02 -12.28
N PRO A 28 1.58 10.59 -13.45
CA PRO A 28 2.12 10.13 -14.73
C PRO A 28 3.64 10.29 -14.85
N ALA A 29 4.27 11.16 -14.04
CA ALA A 29 5.73 11.30 -13.99
C ALA A 29 6.42 10.18 -13.20
N LEU A 30 5.66 9.42 -12.39
CA LEU A 30 6.18 8.32 -11.59
C LEU A 30 6.30 7.04 -12.45
N LYS A 31 7.53 6.57 -12.65
CA LYS A 31 7.79 5.28 -13.28
C LYS A 31 7.85 4.20 -12.22
N THR A 32 7.01 3.19 -12.34
CA THR A 32 6.95 2.05 -11.41
C THR A 32 7.11 0.73 -12.15
N GLY A 33 7.58 -0.29 -11.45
CA GLY A 33 7.67 -1.64 -12.00
C GLY A 33 8.21 -2.64 -11.00
N LYS A 34 8.27 -3.90 -11.41
CA LYS A 34 8.79 -5.01 -10.60
C LYS A 34 9.79 -5.81 -11.43
N LEU A 35 11.00 -5.98 -10.89
CA LEU A 35 12.05 -6.78 -11.52
C LEU A 35 11.74 -8.28 -11.42
N LYS A 36 12.45 -9.10 -12.22
CA LYS A 36 12.28 -10.56 -12.23
C LYS A 36 12.54 -11.21 -10.86
N ASN A 37 13.43 -10.63 -10.06
CA ASN A 37 13.73 -11.10 -8.70
C ASN A 37 12.70 -10.66 -7.64
N GLY A 38 11.68 -9.90 -8.04
CA GLY A 38 10.61 -9.44 -7.16
C GLY A 38 10.79 -8.04 -6.56
N LEU A 39 11.92 -7.37 -6.80
CA LEU A 39 12.12 -5.99 -6.30
C LEU A 39 11.22 -5.01 -7.05
N THR A 40 10.43 -4.24 -6.30
CA THR A 40 9.62 -3.14 -6.84
C THR A 40 10.45 -1.86 -6.85
N TYR A 41 10.40 -1.10 -7.94
CA TYR A 41 11.05 0.21 -8.03
C TYR A 41 10.04 1.33 -8.29
N TYR A 42 10.42 2.51 -7.83
CA TYR A 42 9.71 3.78 -8.02
C TYR A 42 10.77 4.81 -8.43
N ILE A 43 10.58 5.45 -9.58
CA ILE A 43 11.51 6.46 -10.10
C ILE A 43 10.70 7.70 -10.44
N HIS A 44 11.07 8.81 -9.81
CA HIS A 44 10.48 10.12 -10.06
C HIS A 44 11.59 11.09 -10.44
N HIS A 45 11.37 11.87 -11.51
CA HIS A 45 12.34 12.85 -11.96
C HIS A 45 12.18 14.16 -11.19
N ASN A 46 13.23 14.56 -10.50
CA ASN A 46 13.31 15.86 -9.84
C ASN A 46 14.46 16.69 -10.45
N LYS A 47 14.21 17.99 -10.67
CA LYS A 47 15.19 18.94 -11.22
C LYS A 47 15.85 19.81 -10.14
N THR A 48 15.35 19.80 -8.91
CA THR A 48 15.80 20.72 -7.86
C THR A 48 16.10 19.97 -6.55
N PRO A 49 17.33 20.03 -6.02
CA PRO A 49 18.51 20.68 -6.59
C PRO A 49 19.07 19.94 -7.82
N GLU A 50 19.70 20.69 -8.74
CA GLU A 50 20.31 20.10 -9.92
C GLU A 50 21.47 19.16 -9.57
N LYS A 51 21.77 18.21 -10.47
CA LYS A 51 22.90 17.27 -10.38
C LYS A 51 22.91 16.41 -9.11
N ARG A 52 21.73 16.11 -8.59
CA ARG A 52 21.52 15.23 -7.43
C ARG A 52 20.51 14.14 -7.76
N ALA A 53 20.69 12.99 -7.14
CA ALA A 53 19.68 11.95 -7.06
C ALA A 53 19.66 11.41 -5.63
N ASP A 54 18.46 11.17 -5.12
CA ASP A 54 18.27 10.52 -3.82
C ASP A 54 17.90 9.06 -4.06
N PHE A 55 18.56 8.16 -3.34
CA PHE A 55 18.33 6.73 -3.43
C PHE A 55 17.84 6.22 -2.09
N TYR A 56 16.78 5.43 -2.12
CA TYR A 56 16.18 4.83 -0.94
C TYR A 56 15.97 3.34 -1.20
N ILE A 57 16.26 2.51 -0.20
CA ILE A 57 15.88 1.10 -0.18
C ILE A 57 14.85 0.90 0.93
N ALA A 58 13.58 0.77 0.53
CA ALA A 58 12.49 0.53 1.48
C ALA A 58 12.40 -0.96 1.79
N GLN A 59 12.60 -1.31 3.06
CA GLN A 59 12.39 -2.68 3.56
C GLN A 59 11.02 -2.77 4.19
N LYS A 60 10.18 -3.71 3.73
CA LYS A 60 8.84 -3.94 4.29
C LYS A 60 8.91 -4.84 5.53
N VAL A 61 9.76 -4.46 6.48
CA VAL A 61 10.02 -5.14 7.75
C VAL A 61 10.49 -4.08 8.76
N GLY A 62 10.18 -4.29 10.03
CA GLY A 62 10.63 -3.48 11.15
C GLY A 62 10.38 -4.19 12.47
N SER A 63 10.40 -3.45 13.58
CA SER A 63 10.27 -4.02 14.94
C SER A 63 8.95 -4.77 15.17
N MET A 64 7.88 -4.45 14.44
CA MET A 64 6.60 -5.16 14.53
C MET A 64 6.68 -6.63 14.10
N GLN A 65 7.73 -7.02 13.38
CA GLN A 65 7.95 -8.40 12.93
C GLN A 65 8.96 -9.15 13.81
N GLU A 66 9.51 -8.51 14.84
CA GLU A 66 10.44 -9.15 15.78
C GLU A 66 9.71 -10.14 16.68
N GLU A 67 10.35 -11.29 16.92
CA GLU A 67 10.01 -12.17 18.04
C GLU A 67 10.62 -11.66 19.34
N ASP A 68 10.19 -12.17 20.50
CA ASP A 68 10.69 -11.73 21.82
C ASP A 68 12.23 -11.82 21.93
N ALA A 69 12.83 -12.85 21.33
CA ALA A 69 14.28 -13.04 21.30
C ALA A 69 15.03 -12.11 20.32
N GLN A 70 14.31 -11.31 19.54
CA GLN A 70 14.83 -10.43 18.49
C GLN A 70 14.55 -8.95 18.78
N ALA A 71 14.12 -8.61 19.99
CA ALA A 71 13.78 -7.24 20.35
C ALA A 71 14.93 -6.25 20.03
N GLY A 72 14.66 -5.29 19.16
CA GLY A 72 15.61 -4.26 18.71
C GLY A 72 16.52 -4.68 17.55
N LEU A 73 16.40 -5.91 17.04
CA LEU A 73 17.26 -6.43 15.98
C LEU A 73 17.05 -5.70 14.65
N ALA A 74 15.82 -5.32 14.28
CA ALA A 74 15.55 -4.62 13.03
C ALA A 74 16.26 -3.26 12.98
N HIS A 75 16.26 -2.53 14.10
CA HIS A 75 17.00 -1.27 14.22
C HIS A 75 18.52 -1.49 14.28
N PHE A 76 18.96 -2.53 15.00
CA PHE A 76 20.38 -2.89 15.05
C PHE A 76 20.92 -3.19 13.64
N LEU A 77 20.19 -3.95 12.83
CA LEU A 77 20.60 -4.26 11.45
C LEU A 77 20.66 -3.02 10.56
N GLU A 78 19.78 -2.04 10.77
CA GLU A 78 19.84 -0.74 10.07
C GLU A 78 21.13 0.03 10.41
N HIS A 79 21.61 -0.05 11.64
CA HIS A 79 22.88 0.56 12.05
C HIS A 79 24.14 -0.16 11.52
N MET A 80 24.03 -1.44 11.14
CA MET A 80 25.18 -2.24 10.67
C MET A 80 25.41 -2.16 9.16
N ALA A 81 24.48 -1.55 8.41
CA ALA A 81 24.49 -1.49 6.95
C ALA A 81 25.41 -0.39 6.39
#